data_AF-A0A965QCX1-F1
#
_entry.id   AF-A0A965QCX1-F1
#
_cell.length_a   1.000
_cell.length_b   1.000
_cell.length_c   1.000
_cell.angle_alpha   90.00
_cell.angle_beta   90.00
_cell.angle_gamma   90.00
#
_symmetry.space_group_name_H-M   'P 1'
#
loop_
_entity.id
_entity.type
_entity.pdbx_description
1 polymer ?
#
loop_
_entity_poly.entity_id
_entity_poly.type
_entity_poly.pdbx_seq_one_letter_code
_entity_poly.pdbx_strand_id
1 'polypeptide(L)'
;LEHVGINPTRTGAFDVLVRMGATLKFEAFADAGGEPVARLVVSPGVLGATIIEPHEVPSLIDELPMLACVAARAQGETRVTGAAELRVKESDRITAVVQNLRAVGVDAEELPDGFVVRGSDRPLAGRVVTHGDHRIAMAFGVLSAVSGGGIVVDDPDCAIVSFPGFWELLTHVTR
;
A
#
# COMPACT_ATOMS: atom_id res chain seq x y z
N LEU A 1 9.94 3.08 13.26
CA LEU A 1 8.92 2.10 13.70
C LEU A 1 9.63 1.08 14.58
N GLU A 2 9.13 0.84 15.78
CA GLU A 2 9.72 -0.11 16.72
C GLU A 2 9.01 -1.47 16.64
N HIS A 3 9.68 -2.56 17.00
CA HIS A 3 9.10 -3.92 17.10
C HIS A 3 8.33 -4.40 15.86
N VAL A 4 8.86 -4.12 14.66
CA VAL A 4 8.26 -4.57 13.39
C VAL A 4 8.63 -6.02 13.13
N GLY A 5 7.63 -6.88 12.87
CA GLY A 5 7.85 -8.27 12.46
C GLY A 5 8.59 -8.35 11.12
N ILE A 6 9.65 -9.16 11.07
CA ILE A 6 10.51 -9.33 9.88
C ILE A 6 10.58 -10.81 9.47
N ASN A 7 9.51 -11.56 9.69
CA ASN A 7 9.38 -12.92 9.20
C ASN A 7 9.47 -12.92 7.66
N PRO A 8 10.39 -13.67 7.03
CA PRO A 8 10.60 -13.63 5.57
C PRO A 8 9.35 -13.92 4.74
N THR A 9 8.36 -14.60 5.31
CA THR A 9 7.07 -14.87 4.65
C THR A 9 6.12 -13.67 4.60
N ARG A 10 6.48 -12.54 5.23
CA ARG A 10 5.65 -11.34 5.42
C ARG A 10 6.36 -10.04 5.05
N THR A 11 7.60 -10.11 4.58
CA THR A 11 8.44 -8.92 4.33
C THR A 11 8.53 -8.54 2.85
N GLY A 12 7.80 -9.20 1.94
CA GLY A 12 7.94 -8.97 0.51
C GLY A 12 7.70 -7.51 0.09
N ALA A 13 6.82 -6.81 0.81
CA ALA A 13 6.59 -5.37 0.58
C ALA A 13 7.84 -4.51 0.83
N PHE A 14 8.70 -4.89 1.78
CA PHE A 14 9.96 -4.17 2.02
C PHE A 14 10.93 -4.35 0.86
N ASP A 15 11.03 -5.55 0.31
CA ASP A 15 11.89 -5.83 -0.85
C ASP A 15 11.42 -5.05 -2.09
N VAL A 16 10.11 -4.98 -2.30
CA VAL A 16 9.50 -4.15 -3.36
C VAL A 16 9.81 -2.67 -3.14
N LEU A 17 9.63 -2.13 -1.93
CA LEU A 17 9.90 -0.73 -1.63
C LEU A 17 11.38 -0.37 -1.84
N VAL A 18 12.30 -1.23 -1.41
CA VAL A 18 13.75 -1.06 -1.66
C VAL A 18 14.03 -1.09 -3.16
N ARG A 19 13.43 -2.03 -3.90
CA ARG A 19 13.56 -2.10 -5.37
C ARG A 19 13.01 -0.85 -6.07
N MET A 20 11.96 -0.25 -5.53
CA MET A 20 11.43 1.04 -5.98
C MET A 20 12.31 2.24 -5.60
N GLY A 21 13.33 2.06 -4.76
CA GLY A 21 14.28 3.11 -4.37
C GLY A 21 14.08 3.68 -2.97
N ALA A 22 13.21 3.11 -2.15
CA ALA A 22 13.08 3.50 -0.74
C ALA A 22 14.32 3.08 0.05
N THR A 23 14.75 3.93 1.01
CA THR A 23 15.81 3.57 1.95
C THR A 23 15.20 3.01 3.23
N LEU A 24 15.39 1.71 3.47
CA LEU A 24 14.97 1.01 4.67
C LEU A 24 16.21 0.53 5.44
N LYS A 25 16.27 0.84 6.73
CA LYS A 25 17.28 0.31 7.65
C LYS A 25 16.62 -0.50 8.74
N PHE A 26 17.14 -1.70 8.97
CA PHE A 26 16.71 -2.60 10.03
C PHE A 26 17.77 -2.55 11.13
N GLU A 27 17.34 -2.18 12.32
CA GLU A 27 18.18 -2.02 13.51
C GLU A 27 17.61 -2.84 14.67
N ALA A 28 18.39 -3.04 15.73
CA ALA A 28 17.92 -3.61 17.00
C ALA A 28 17.10 -4.92 16.84
N PHE A 29 17.68 -5.89 16.14
CA PHE A 29 17.07 -7.20 15.92
C PHE A 29 16.85 -7.94 17.24
N ALA A 30 15.67 -8.52 17.40
CA ALA A 30 15.30 -9.31 18.55
C ALA A 30 14.33 -10.44 18.16
N ASP A 31 14.10 -11.34 19.11
CA ASP A 31 13.01 -12.32 19.07
C ASP A 31 11.88 -11.85 19.99
N ALA A 32 10.64 -11.96 19.51
CA ALA A 32 9.45 -11.68 20.30
C ALA A 32 8.47 -12.87 20.19
N GLY A 33 8.64 -13.86 21.06
CA GLY A 33 7.74 -15.01 21.11
C GLY A 33 7.96 -16.00 19.95
N GLY A 34 9.19 -16.13 19.47
CA GLY A 34 9.54 -16.99 18.33
C GLY A 34 9.43 -16.31 16.96
N GLU A 35 8.99 -15.05 16.93
CA GLU A 35 8.94 -14.24 15.71
C GLU A 35 10.08 -13.22 15.70
N PRO A 36 10.84 -13.10 14.59
CA PRO A 36 11.90 -12.13 14.49
C PRO A 36 11.31 -10.72 14.33
N VAL A 37 11.83 -9.77 15.11
CA VAL A 37 11.43 -8.37 15.07
C VAL A 37 12.64 -7.44 14.92
N ALA A 38 12.42 -6.27 14.34
CA ALA A 38 13.43 -5.23 14.23
C ALA A 38 12.82 -3.84 14.38
N ARG A 39 13.68 -2.87 14.69
CA ARG A 39 13.39 -1.45 14.50
C ARG A 39 13.58 -1.11 13.02
N LEU A 40 12.55 -0.55 12.40
CA LEU A 40 12.58 -0.09 11.03
C LEU A 40 12.71 1.44 10.97
N VAL A 41 13.76 1.90 10.31
CA VAL A 41 13.96 3.31 9.98
C VAL A 41 13.78 3.48 8.47
N VAL A 42 12.84 4.35 8.08
CA VAL A 42 12.49 4.62 6.69
C VAL A 42 12.81 6.08 6.38
N SER A 43 13.47 6.33 5.26
CA SER A 43 13.77 7.69 4.79
C SER A 43 13.00 8.00 3.50
N PRO A 44 12.60 9.27 3.28
CA PRO A 44 11.96 9.68 2.05
C PRO A 44 12.92 9.54 0.85
N GLY A 45 12.35 9.37 -0.34
CA GLY A 45 13.09 9.25 -1.58
C GLY A 45 12.18 9.37 -2.80
N VAL A 46 12.79 9.57 -3.97
CA VAL A 46 12.09 9.47 -5.25
C VAL A 46 11.94 7.99 -5.57
N LEU A 47 10.71 7.53 -5.74
CA LEU A 47 10.43 6.13 -6.04
C LEU A 47 10.30 5.95 -7.55
N GLY A 48 10.96 4.92 -8.08
CA GLY A 48 10.77 4.41 -9.43
C GLY A 48 9.74 3.28 -9.45
N ALA A 49 9.12 3.10 -10.61
CA ALA A 49 8.20 1.99 -10.81
C ALA A 49 8.93 0.63 -10.84
N THR A 50 8.17 -0.45 -10.64
CA THR A 50 8.72 -1.81 -10.66
C THR A 50 7.72 -2.85 -11.16
N ILE A 51 8.16 -4.08 -11.35
CA ILE A 51 7.30 -5.23 -11.64
C ILE A 51 7.26 -6.08 -10.38
N ILE A 52 6.05 -6.47 -9.97
CA ILE A 52 5.82 -7.45 -8.90
C ILE A 52 5.37 -8.74 -9.57
N GLU A 53 6.22 -9.75 -9.49
CA GLU A 53 6.02 -11.04 -10.16
C GLU A 53 5.18 -12.01 -9.31
N PRO A 54 4.52 -13.01 -9.94
CA PRO A 54 3.66 -13.96 -9.23
C PRO A 54 4.32 -14.68 -8.05
N HIS A 55 5.64 -14.92 -8.11
CA HIS A 55 6.37 -15.63 -7.06
C HIS A 55 6.60 -14.76 -5.80
N GLU A 56 6.50 -13.44 -5.92
CA GLU A 56 6.64 -12.49 -4.80
C GLU A 56 5.31 -12.27 -4.08
N VAL A 57 4.20 -12.37 -4.82
CA VAL A 57 2.85 -12.09 -4.33
C VAL A 57 2.51 -12.78 -3.00
N PRO A 58 2.81 -14.07 -2.76
CA PRO A 58 2.42 -14.73 -1.52
C PRO A 58 2.93 -14.05 -0.24
N SER A 59 4.09 -13.39 -0.28
CA SER A 59 4.70 -12.75 0.89
C SER A 59 4.28 -11.30 1.10
N LEU A 60 3.45 -10.75 0.20
CA LEU A 60 3.02 -9.34 0.18
C LEU A 60 1.59 -9.13 -0.32
N ILE A 61 0.81 -10.20 -0.51
CA ILE A 61 -0.55 -10.19 -1.10
C ILE A 61 -1.43 -9.16 -0.40
N ASP A 62 -1.23 -9.02 0.91
CA ASP A 62 -2.02 -8.20 1.80
C ASP A 62 -1.67 -6.71 1.70
N GLU A 63 -0.46 -6.39 1.27
CA GLU A 63 0.11 -5.05 1.12
C GLU A 63 -0.08 -4.46 -0.29
N LEU A 64 -0.56 -5.25 -1.25
CA LEU A 64 -0.79 -4.82 -2.64
C LEU A 64 -1.66 -3.56 -2.79
N PRO A 65 -2.75 -3.34 -2.02
CA PRO A 65 -3.49 -2.08 -2.08
C PRO A 65 -2.64 -0.86 -1.72
N MET A 66 -1.77 -0.99 -0.71
CA MET A 66 -0.85 0.08 -0.31
C MET A 66 0.24 0.28 -1.37
N LEU A 67 0.82 -0.79 -1.89
CA LEU A 67 1.83 -0.71 -2.96
C LEU A 67 1.28 -0.09 -4.24
N ALA A 68 0.00 -0.30 -4.56
CA ALA A 68 -0.67 0.39 -5.67
C ALA A 68 -0.77 1.91 -5.42
N CYS A 69 -1.06 2.33 -4.19
CA CYS A 69 -1.06 3.75 -3.80
C CYS A 69 0.35 4.36 -3.85
N VAL A 70 1.38 3.60 -3.45
CA VAL A 70 2.79 4.00 -3.62
C VAL A 70 3.13 4.15 -5.10
N ALA A 71 2.73 3.18 -5.93
CA ALA A 71 2.96 3.20 -7.37
C ALA A 71 2.30 4.40 -8.07
N ALA A 72 1.16 4.89 -7.56
CA ALA A 72 0.51 6.10 -8.07
C ALA A 72 1.39 7.36 -7.96
N ARG A 73 2.41 7.34 -7.10
CA ARG A 73 3.41 8.41 -6.91
C ARG A 73 4.82 8.02 -7.36
N ALA A 74 5.01 6.82 -7.90
CA ALA A 74 6.29 6.38 -8.43
C ALA A 74 6.50 6.84 -9.88
N GLN A 75 7.74 7.07 -10.28
CA GLN A 75 8.07 7.42 -11.66
C GLN A 75 8.00 6.19 -12.56
N GLY A 76 7.03 6.18 -13.48
CA GLY A 76 6.87 5.14 -14.50
C GLY A 76 5.64 4.26 -14.29
N GLU A 77 5.69 3.05 -14.88
CA GLU A 77 4.60 2.07 -14.86
C GLU A 77 4.94 0.90 -13.93
N THR A 78 4.16 0.72 -12.87
CA THR A 78 4.25 -0.44 -11.99
C THR A 78 3.24 -1.49 -12.41
N ARG A 79 3.65 -2.75 -12.48
CA ARG A 79 2.80 -3.86 -12.89
C ARG A 79 2.81 -4.98 -11.85
N VAL A 80 1.63 -5.49 -11.52
CA VAL A 80 1.42 -6.63 -10.63
C VAL A 80 0.67 -7.72 -11.39
N THR A 81 1.15 -8.96 -11.30
CA THR A 81 0.48 -10.17 -11.83
C THR A 81 0.59 -11.32 -10.84
N GLY A 82 -0.25 -12.34 -10.96
CA GLY A 82 -0.28 -13.49 -10.04
C GLY A 82 -1.03 -13.25 -8.73
N ALA A 83 -1.82 -12.17 -8.64
CA ALA A 83 -2.56 -11.74 -7.46
C ALA A 83 -4.07 -12.02 -7.55
N ALA A 84 -4.51 -13.03 -8.32
CA ALA A 84 -5.93 -13.36 -8.48
C ALA A 84 -6.68 -13.62 -7.15
N GLU A 85 -5.96 -14.04 -6.10
CA GLU A 85 -6.53 -14.22 -4.75
C GLU A 85 -7.12 -12.92 -4.18
N LEU A 86 -6.65 -11.75 -4.61
CA LEU A 86 -7.21 -10.45 -4.19
C LEU A 86 -8.68 -10.28 -4.56
N ARG A 87 -9.18 -10.98 -5.58
CA ARG A 87 -10.58 -10.88 -6.01
C ARG A 87 -11.57 -11.49 -5.02
N VAL A 88 -11.09 -12.35 -4.11
CA VAL A 88 -11.93 -13.14 -3.18
C VAL A 88 -11.61 -12.83 -1.72
N LYS A 89 -10.98 -11.68 -1.44
CA LYS A 89 -10.77 -11.19 -0.06
C LYS A 89 -12.08 -10.57 0.48
N GLU A 90 -11.99 -9.65 1.43
CA GLU A 90 -13.14 -8.91 1.98
C GLU A 90 -13.95 -8.19 0.89
N SER A 91 -13.25 -7.76 -0.17
CA SER A 91 -13.80 -7.22 -1.41
C SER A 91 -13.03 -7.80 -2.60
N ASP A 92 -13.50 -7.54 -3.84
CA ASP A 92 -12.61 -7.66 -5.00
C ASP A 92 -11.60 -6.51 -4.95
N ARG A 93 -10.47 -6.76 -4.29
CA ARG A 93 -9.45 -5.73 -4.05
C ARG A 93 -8.77 -5.27 -5.33
N ILE A 94 -8.71 -6.10 -6.37
CA ILE A 94 -8.16 -5.67 -7.68
C ILE A 94 -9.06 -4.61 -8.28
N THR A 95 -10.35 -4.92 -8.41
CA THR A 95 -11.33 -3.98 -8.96
C THR A 95 -11.42 -2.72 -8.09
N ALA A 96 -11.49 -2.85 -6.76
CA ALA A 96 -11.57 -1.73 -5.84
C ALA A 96 -10.35 -0.80 -5.96
N VAL A 97 -9.13 -1.33 -5.99
CA VAL A 97 -7.90 -0.53 -6.16
C VAL A 97 -7.94 0.24 -7.48
N VAL A 98 -8.20 -0.44 -8.60
CA VAL A 98 -8.16 0.20 -9.92
C VAL A 98 -9.24 1.26 -10.07
N GLN A 99 -10.48 0.97 -9.65
CA GLN A 99 -11.58 1.93 -9.72
C GLN A 99 -11.30 3.17 -8.87
N ASN A 100 -10.82 2.97 -7.65
CA ASN A 100 -10.52 4.08 -6.75
C ASN A 100 -9.32 4.92 -7.22
N LEU A 101 -8.26 4.29 -7.75
CA LEU A 101 -7.14 5.00 -8.38
C LEU A 101 -7.62 5.88 -9.55
N ARG A 102 -8.46 5.33 -10.44
CA ARG A 102 -9.06 6.09 -11.54
C ARG A 102 -9.94 7.24 -11.04
N ALA A 103 -10.75 6.99 -10.01
CA ALA A 103 -11.65 7.98 -9.43
C ALA A 103 -10.92 9.19 -8.82
N VAL A 104 -9.66 9.01 -8.40
CA VAL A 104 -8.82 10.10 -7.87
C VAL A 104 -7.85 10.71 -8.89
N GLY A 105 -7.90 10.25 -10.15
CA GLY A 105 -7.14 10.82 -11.27
C GLY A 105 -5.85 10.08 -11.64
N VAL A 106 -5.64 8.85 -11.15
CA VAL A 106 -4.48 8.01 -11.50
C VAL A 106 -4.81 7.16 -12.74
N ASP A 107 -3.85 7.05 -13.66
CA ASP A 107 -3.92 6.10 -14.77
C ASP A 107 -3.61 4.69 -14.24
N ALA A 108 -4.64 3.85 -14.22
CA ALA A 108 -4.56 2.48 -13.77
C ALA A 108 -5.34 1.55 -14.70
N GLU A 109 -4.86 0.32 -14.83
CA GLU A 109 -5.45 -0.74 -15.65
C GLU A 109 -5.71 -1.98 -14.80
N GLU A 110 -6.88 -2.56 -14.97
CA GLU A 110 -7.25 -3.82 -14.31
C GLU A 110 -6.79 -5.01 -15.16
N LEU A 111 -6.15 -5.98 -14.52
CA LEU A 111 -5.81 -7.26 -15.13
C LEU A 111 -6.60 -8.39 -14.45
N PRO A 112 -6.78 -9.56 -15.09
CA PRO A 112 -7.47 -10.69 -14.47
C PRO A 112 -6.85 -11.13 -13.13
N ASP A 113 -5.54 -11.01 -13.00
CA ASP A 113 -4.75 -11.48 -11.85
C ASP A 113 -3.86 -10.37 -11.26
N GLY A 114 -4.24 -9.10 -11.41
CA GLY A 114 -3.48 -7.98 -10.88
C GLY A 114 -3.89 -6.66 -11.48
N PHE A 115 -2.93 -5.75 -11.63
CA PHE A 115 -3.18 -4.39 -12.11
C PHE A 115 -1.91 -3.72 -12.60
N VAL A 116 -2.09 -2.65 -13.37
CA VAL A 116 -1.03 -1.73 -13.78
C VAL A 116 -1.35 -0.35 -13.21
N VAL A 117 -0.36 0.37 -12.71
CA VAL A 117 -0.49 1.73 -12.19
C VAL A 117 0.62 2.60 -12.80
N ARG A 118 0.25 3.72 -13.41
CA ARG A 118 1.18 4.69 -14.00
C ARG A 118 1.23 5.91 -13.10
N GLY A 119 2.33 6.05 -12.38
CA GLY A 119 2.47 7.10 -11.38
C GLY A 119 2.77 8.46 -11.97
N SER A 120 2.34 9.51 -11.26
CA SER A 120 2.61 10.90 -11.65
C SER A 120 2.55 11.86 -10.46
N ASP A 121 3.12 13.04 -10.63
CA ASP A 121 3.05 14.14 -9.65
C ASP A 121 1.80 15.02 -9.80
N ARG A 122 0.81 14.58 -10.60
CA ARG A 122 -0.43 15.35 -10.78
C ARG A 122 -1.20 15.45 -9.46
N PRO A 123 -1.89 16.56 -9.19
CA PRO A 123 -2.82 16.63 -8.07
C PRO A 123 -3.85 15.50 -8.15
N LEU A 124 -4.10 14.83 -7.03
CA LEU A 124 -5.10 13.78 -6.92
C LEU A 124 -6.22 14.26 -6.02
N ALA A 125 -7.45 14.07 -6.48
CA ALA A 125 -8.64 14.43 -5.74
C ALA A 125 -9.82 13.60 -6.25
N GLY A 126 -10.75 13.27 -5.36
CA GLY A 126 -11.90 12.43 -5.71
C GLY A 126 -12.47 11.72 -4.51
N ARG A 127 -13.39 10.79 -4.77
CA ARG A 127 -14.00 9.96 -3.75
C ARG A 127 -13.61 8.50 -3.93
N VAL A 128 -13.27 7.86 -2.83
CA VAL A 128 -12.89 6.44 -2.74
C VAL A 128 -14.04 5.68 -2.11
N VAL A 129 -14.40 4.55 -2.72
CA VAL A 129 -15.36 3.57 -2.20
C VAL A 129 -14.59 2.41 -1.59
N THR A 130 -14.71 2.25 -0.28
CA THR A 130 -13.95 1.24 0.48
C THR A 130 -14.51 -0.17 0.34
N HIS A 131 -15.81 -0.30 0.05
CA HIS A 131 -16.53 -1.58 0.11
C HIS A 131 -16.45 -2.26 1.49
N GLY A 132 -16.27 -1.48 2.57
CA GLY A 132 -16.06 -2.00 3.92
C GLY A 132 -14.69 -2.67 4.13
N ASP A 133 -13.77 -2.55 3.18
CA ASP A 133 -12.44 -3.15 3.22
C ASP A 133 -11.44 -2.21 3.90
N HIS A 134 -10.99 -2.61 5.08
CA HIS A 134 -10.10 -1.82 5.92
C HIS A 134 -8.77 -1.47 5.22
N ARG A 135 -8.27 -2.34 4.33
CA ARG A 135 -7.02 -2.09 3.62
C ARG A 135 -7.17 -1.08 2.49
N ILE A 136 -8.33 -1.05 1.84
CA ILE A 136 -8.65 0.00 0.87
C ILE A 136 -8.74 1.34 1.61
N ALA A 137 -9.47 1.40 2.73
CA ALA A 137 -9.59 2.62 3.52
C ALA A 137 -8.22 3.17 3.97
N MET A 138 -7.37 2.31 4.54
CA MET A 138 -6.04 2.73 5.00
C MET A 138 -5.12 3.15 3.84
N ALA A 139 -5.09 2.38 2.74
CA ALA A 139 -4.23 2.69 1.59
C ALA A 139 -4.57 4.05 0.97
N PHE A 140 -5.84 4.30 0.71
CA PHE A 140 -6.28 5.58 0.14
C PHE A 140 -6.27 6.72 1.15
N GLY A 141 -6.37 6.44 2.46
CA GLY A 141 -6.10 7.42 3.51
C GLY A 141 -4.68 7.96 3.46
N VAL A 142 -3.68 7.06 3.36
CA VAL A 142 -2.28 7.46 3.17
C VAL A 142 -2.10 8.22 1.86
N LEU A 143 -2.69 7.74 0.76
CA LEU A 143 -2.62 8.44 -0.54
C LEU A 143 -3.22 9.84 -0.47
N SER A 144 -4.32 10.03 0.26
CA SER A 144 -4.94 11.33 0.49
C SER A 144 -3.97 12.28 1.20
N ALA A 145 -3.35 11.81 2.29
CA ALA A 145 -2.44 12.62 3.09
C ALA A 145 -1.22 13.09 2.28
N VAL A 146 -0.61 12.20 1.49
CA VAL A 146 0.54 12.57 0.63
C VAL A 146 0.14 13.44 -0.57
N SER A 147 -1.15 13.49 -0.92
CA SER A 147 -1.68 14.24 -2.06
C SER A 147 -2.31 15.58 -1.67
N GLY A 148 -2.14 16.03 -0.43
CA GLY A 148 -2.68 17.30 0.05
C GLY A 148 -4.16 17.26 0.48
N GLY A 149 -4.72 16.07 0.75
CA GLY A 149 -6.04 15.92 1.39
C GLY A 149 -7.25 16.00 0.45
N GLY A 150 -7.04 16.03 -0.87
CA GLY A 150 -8.13 16.12 -1.86
C GLY A 150 -8.93 14.83 -2.07
N ILE A 151 -8.51 13.71 -1.48
CA ILE A 151 -9.16 12.40 -1.62
C ILE A 151 -10.03 12.12 -0.39
N VAL A 152 -11.31 11.84 -0.62
CA VAL A 152 -12.31 11.55 0.42
C VAL A 152 -12.62 10.05 0.44
N VAL A 153 -12.32 9.39 1.55
CA VAL A 153 -12.67 7.98 1.80
C VAL A 153 -14.09 7.93 2.37
N ASP A 154 -14.97 7.08 1.81
CA ASP A 154 -16.39 7.08 2.14
C ASP A 154 -16.77 6.46 3.50
N ASP A 155 -16.10 5.38 3.88
CA ASP A 155 -16.27 4.67 5.16
C ASP A 155 -14.89 4.51 5.84
N PRO A 156 -14.40 5.56 6.50
CA PRO A 156 -13.11 5.51 7.18
C PRO A 156 -13.13 4.58 8.42
N ASP A 157 -14.31 4.29 8.98
CA ASP A 157 -14.44 3.55 10.24
C ASP A 157 -14.08 2.07 10.09
N CYS A 158 -14.17 1.50 8.88
CA CYS A 158 -13.77 0.12 8.63
C CYS A 158 -12.29 -0.15 8.96
N ALA A 159 -11.41 0.87 8.96
CA ALA A 159 -10.02 0.74 9.38
C ALA A 159 -9.86 0.25 10.84
N ILE A 160 -10.84 0.54 11.71
CA ILE A 160 -10.80 0.18 13.14
C ILE A 160 -10.79 -1.34 13.33
N VAL A 161 -11.32 -2.11 12.38
CA VAL A 161 -11.36 -3.59 12.44
C VAL A 161 -9.96 -4.18 12.59
N SER A 162 -8.96 -3.60 11.91
CA SER A 162 -7.58 -4.09 11.93
C SER A 162 -6.61 -3.17 12.67
N PHE A 163 -6.87 -1.86 12.65
CA PHE A 163 -5.95 -0.86 13.18
C PHE A 163 -6.71 0.28 13.88
N PRO A 164 -7.21 0.04 15.12
CA PRO A 164 -7.72 1.11 15.97
C PRO A 164 -6.68 2.24 16.13
N GLY A 165 -7.10 3.49 15.94
CA GLY A 165 -6.22 4.66 16.02
C GLY A 165 -5.44 4.97 14.73
N PHE A 166 -5.70 4.27 13.62
CA PHE A 166 -5.02 4.52 12.34
C PHE A 166 -5.08 6.01 11.90
N TRP A 167 -6.27 6.61 11.90
CA TRP A 167 -6.45 7.99 11.43
C TRP A 167 -5.77 9.03 12.34
N GLU A 168 -5.73 8.76 13.65
CA GLU A 168 -5.06 9.59 14.64
C GLU A 168 -3.55 9.55 14.42
N LEU A 169 -2.99 8.35 14.25
CA LEU A 169 -1.58 8.15 13.93
C LEU A 169 -1.22 8.82 12.59
N LEU A 170 -2.03 8.62 11.55
CA LEU A 170 -1.81 9.22 10.24
C LEU A 170 -1.76 10.75 10.35
N THR A 171 -2.74 11.34 11.04
CA THR A 171 -2.78 12.79 11.30
C THR A 171 -1.56 13.27 12.07
N HIS A 172 -1.05 12.48 13.02
CA HIS A 172 0.12 12.85 13.80
C HIS A 172 1.41 12.89 12.97
N VAL A 173 1.56 11.98 12.01
CA VAL A 173 2.80 11.85 11.20
C VAL A 173 2.77 12.69 9.91
N THR A 174 1.62 13.26 9.53
CA THR A 174 1.48 14.08 8.32
C THR A 174 1.33 15.58 8.61
N ARG A 175 1.52 15.98 9.87
CA ARG A 175 1.54 17.38 10.31
C ARG A 175 2.93 18.00 10.20
#